data_AF-A0A8B5XFW9-F1
#
_entry.id   AF-A0A8B5XFW9-F1
#
_cell.length_a   1.000
_cell.length_b   1.000
_cell.length_c   1.000
_cell.angle_alpha   90.00
_cell.angle_beta   90.00
_cell.angle_gamma   90.00
#
_symmetry.space_group_name_H-M   'P 1'
#
loop_
_entity.id
_entity.type
_entity.pdbx_description
1 polymer ?
#
loop_
_entity_poly.entity_id
_entity_poly.type
_entity_poly.pdbx_seq_one_letter_code
_entity_poly.pdbx_strand_id
1 'polypeptide(L)'
;ISGNDPLDQRVQALQIEERLPTDPHDPPAVPSPDRLYIPETQHFVSGEFKSYWQANGGPQVLGYPLSDQFIETDPDSGEEITVQYFERVKLEYHPDAAEDQRMRLALLGHELRPESETDPIEPFESSEEQIYFPETGHAVSYGFKEFWENNGGLELFGFPITDEFIESGRVVQYFERARFEFNPESPTNQVSLGLLGRESLQQRGWIPPPPVDTTRIFE
;
A
#
# COMPACT_ATOMS: atom_id res chain seq x y z
N ILE A 1 -6.10 3.57 -65.37
CA ILE A 1 -4.85 4.24 -64.94
C ILE A 1 -5.27 5.16 -63.81
N SER A 2 -5.30 4.62 -62.59
CA SER A 2 -4.28 4.84 -61.54
C SER A 2 -4.58 6.15 -60.78
N GLY A 3 -4.79 6.18 -59.47
CA GLY A 3 -4.67 5.13 -58.46
C GLY A 3 -5.49 5.47 -57.20
N ASN A 4 -5.97 4.42 -56.54
CA ASN A 4 -6.20 4.46 -55.10
C ASN A 4 -4.84 4.62 -54.45
N ASP A 5 -4.59 5.76 -53.82
CA ASP A 5 -3.45 5.93 -52.93
C ASP A 5 -3.73 5.18 -51.62
N PRO A 6 -2.98 4.11 -51.28
CA PRO A 6 -3.19 3.36 -50.04
C PRO A 6 -2.66 4.07 -48.79
N LEU A 7 -2.05 5.25 -48.93
CA LEU A 7 -1.40 5.96 -47.82
C LEU A 7 -2.35 6.88 -47.03
N ASP A 8 -3.54 7.16 -47.52
CA ASP A 8 -4.54 8.01 -46.84
C ASP A 8 -5.43 7.27 -45.81
N GLN A 9 -5.18 5.97 -45.56
CA GLN A 9 -5.96 5.14 -44.62
C GLN A 9 -5.15 4.54 -43.46
N ARG A 10 -3.91 5.00 -43.20
CA ARG A 10 -3.09 4.48 -42.09
C ARG A 10 -2.59 5.54 -41.12
N VAL A 11 -3.30 6.65 -41.01
CA VAL A 11 -3.33 7.37 -39.73
C VAL A 11 -4.58 6.87 -39.00
N GLN A 12 -4.55 5.60 -38.58
CA GLN A 12 -5.21 5.26 -37.34
C GLN A 12 -4.57 6.19 -36.33
N ALA A 13 -5.32 7.21 -35.91
CA ALA A 13 -4.97 7.98 -34.75
C ALA A 13 -4.62 6.95 -33.67
N LEU A 14 -3.34 6.87 -33.32
CA LEU A 14 -2.91 6.25 -32.08
C LEU A 14 -3.70 7.01 -31.02
N GLN A 15 -4.80 6.44 -30.55
CA GLN A 15 -5.25 6.73 -29.22
C GLN A 15 -4.05 6.35 -28.37
N ILE A 16 -3.26 7.35 -27.99
CA ILE A 16 -2.35 7.22 -26.87
C ILE A 16 -3.32 7.07 -25.71
N GLU A 17 -3.76 5.83 -25.46
CA GLU A 17 -4.27 5.48 -24.14
C GLU A 17 -3.11 5.82 -23.22
N GLU A 18 -3.31 6.87 -22.41
CA GLU A 18 -2.36 7.30 -21.42
C GLU A 18 -2.10 6.09 -20.52
N ARG A 19 -0.91 5.51 -20.63
CA ARG A 19 -0.53 4.32 -19.88
C ARG A 19 -0.73 4.59 -18.41
N LEU A 20 -1.42 3.70 -17.72
CA LEU A 20 -1.59 3.82 -16.28
C LEU A 20 -0.24 3.59 -15.59
N PRO A 21 0.01 4.21 -14.42
CA PRO A 21 1.18 3.90 -13.61
C PRO A 21 1.28 2.42 -13.22
N THR A 22 0.17 1.69 -13.26
CA THR A 22 0.05 0.25 -12.97
C THR A 22 0.32 -0.65 -14.19
N ASP A 23 0.58 -0.08 -15.37
CA ASP A 23 0.90 -0.88 -16.56
C ASP A 23 2.29 -1.52 -16.42
N PRO A 24 2.45 -2.81 -16.72
CA PRO A 24 3.74 -3.50 -16.57
C PRO A 24 4.79 -2.97 -17.55
N HIS A 25 6.06 -3.02 -17.14
CA HIS A 25 7.20 -2.63 -17.96
C HIS A 25 8.07 -3.83 -18.34
N ASP A 26 8.70 -3.75 -19.52
CA ASP A 26 9.76 -4.68 -19.87
C ASP A 26 11.01 -4.47 -18.99
N PRO A 27 11.79 -5.53 -18.72
CA PRO A 27 13.05 -5.40 -17.99
C PRO A 27 14.02 -4.46 -18.73
N PRO A 28 14.83 -3.68 -18.00
CA PRO A 28 15.76 -2.75 -18.63
C PRO A 28 16.88 -3.51 -19.35
N ALA A 29 17.26 -3.06 -20.54
CA ALA A 29 18.41 -3.64 -21.28
C ALA A 29 19.74 -3.46 -20.54
N VAL A 30 19.85 -2.40 -19.73
CA VAL A 30 21.02 -2.10 -18.89
C VAL A 30 20.53 -1.81 -17.47
N PRO A 31 20.96 -2.60 -16.46
CA PRO A 31 20.62 -2.34 -15.07
C PRO A 31 21.17 -1.00 -14.58
N SER A 32 20.42 -0.33 -13.69
CA SER A 32 20.85 0.90 -13.01
C SER A 32 20.91 0.67 -11.50
N PRO A 33 21.96 1.14 -10.80
CA PRO A 33 21.98 1.10 -9.34
C PRO A 33 20.87 1.97 -8.72
N ASP A 34 20.40 3.01 -9.42
CA ASP A 34 19.40 3.96 -8.90
C ASP A 34 17.95 3.55 -9.24
N ARG A 35 17.76 2.58 -10.15
CA ARG A 35 16.45 2.09 -10.59
C ARG A 35 16.40 0.57 -10.52
N LEU A 36 15.71 0.06 -9.50
CA LEU A 36 15.54 -1.38 -9.27
C LEU A 36 14.31 -1.89 -10.02
N TYR A 37 14.49 -2.83 -10.94
CA TYR A 37 13.39 -3.55 -11.59
C TYR A 37 12.95 -4.74 -10.74
N ILE A 38 11.65 -4.87 -10.51
CA ILE A 38 11.03 -5.98 -9.78
C ILE A 38 10.35 -6.92 -10.78
N PRO A 39 10.91 -8.09 -11.09
CA PRO A 39 10.36 -8.99 -12.11
C PRO A 39 9.00 -9.60 -11.73
N GLU A 40 8.71 -9.75 -10.44
CA GLU A 40 7.46 -10.33 -9.93
C GLU A 40 6.23 -9.48 -10.30
N THR A 41 6.40 -8.16 -10.36
CA THR A 41 5.31 -7.21 -10.67
C THR A 41 5.59 -6.36 -11.90
N GLN A 42 6.78 -6.46 -12.48
CA GLN A 42 7.21 -5.74 -13.68
C GLN A 42 7.23 -4.20 -13.51
N HIS A 43 7.53 -3.74 -12.29
CA HIS A 43 7.62 -2.31 -11.95
C HIS A 43 9.03 -1.92 -11.48
N PHE A 44 9.29 -0.61 -11.46
CA PHE A 44 10.54 -0.06 -10.99
C PHE A 44 10.40 0.69 -9.66
N VAL A 45 11.39 0.57 -8.79
CA VAL A 45 11.53 1.41 -7.59
C VAL A 45 12.86 2.16 -7.69
N SER A 46 12.83 3.49 -7.56
CA SER A 46 14.00 4.35 -7.73
C SER A 46 14.16 5.40 -6.64
N GLY A 47 15.38 5.95 -6.52
CA GLY A 47 15.68 7.09 -5.66
C GLY A 47 15.32 6.85 -4.19
N GLU A 48 14.71 7.86 -3.56
CA GLU A 48 14.35 7.79 -2.13
C GLU A 48 13.33 6.70 -1.83
N PHE A 49 12.37 6.42 -2.73
CA PHE A 49 11.43 5.31 -2.57
C PHE A 49 12.14 3.97 -2.45
N LYS A 50 13.20 3.75 -3.26
CA LYS A 50 13.98 2.51 -3.20
C LYS A 50 14.71 2.40 -1.86
N SER A 51 15.40 3.46 -1.45
CA SER A 51 16.13 3.48 -0.18
C SER A 51 15.19 3.26 1.01
N TYR A 52 14.07 3.97 1.04
CA TYR A 52 13.05 3.86 2.09
C TYR A 52 12.43 2.46 2.13
N TRP A 53 12.02 1.94 0.97
CA TRP A 53 11.44 0.60 0.88
C TRP A 53 12.40 -0.48 1.38
N GLN A 54 13.67 -0.44 0.97
CA GLN A 54 14.69 -1.39 1.41
C GLN A 54 15.01 -1.28 2.91
N ALA A 55 15.01 -0.06 3.46
CA ALA A 55 15.27 0.17 4.88
C ALA A 55 14.12 -0.30 5.79
N ASN A 56 12.88 -0.26 5.29
CA ASN A 56 11.67 -0.55 6.07
C ASN A 56 11.06 -1.93 5.75
N GLY A 57 11.92 -2.93 5.54
CA GLY A 57 11.50 -4.34 5.41
C GLY A 57 11.14 -4.80 3.99
N GLY A 58 11.20 -3.91 2.99
CA GLY A 58 11.11 -4.22 1.57
C GLY A 58 9.90 -5.10 1.23
N PRO A 59 10.07 -6.17 0.42
CA PRO A 59 8.96 -6.99 -0.02
C PRO A 59 8.31 -7.79 1.11
N GLN A 60 9.01 -8.04 2.22
CA GLN A 60 8.49 -8.84 3.33
C GLN A 60 7.48 -8.06 4.19
N VAL A 61 7.70 -6.75 4.35
CA VAL A 61 6.83 -5.88 5.17
C VAL A 61 5.93 -5.03 4.30
N LEU A 62 6.48 -4.31 3.31
CA LEU A 62 5.73 -3.35 2.49
C LEU A 62 5.17 -3.98 1.19
N GLY A 63 5.66 -5.16 0.81
CA GLY A 63 5.27 -5.84 -0.41
C GLY A 63 5.96 -5.31 -1.67
N TYR A 64 5.63 -5.90 -2.81
CA TYR A 64 6.18 -5.48 -4.10
C TYR A 64 5.48 -4.21 -4.65
N PRO A 65 6.15 -3.39 -5.48
CA PRO A 65 5.51 -2.27 -6.16
C PRO A 65 4.42 -2.75 -7.11
N LEU A 66 3.29 -2.06 -7.12
CA LEU A 66 2.16 -2.27 -8.04
C LEU A 66 1.99 -1.12 -9.03
N SER A 67 2.80 -0.08 -8.91
CA SER A 67 2.88 1.02 -9.86
C SER A 67 4.33 1.47 -10.02
N ASP A 68 4.62 2.18 -11.10
CA ASP A 68 5.77 3.11 -11.14
C ASP A 68 5.44 4.39 -10.32
N GLN A 69 6.43 5.27 -10.14
CA GLN A 69 6.24 6.56 -9.43
C GLN A 69 5.46 7.54 -10.30
N PHE A 70 4.50 8.25 -9.71
CA PHE A 70 3.72 9.29 -10.40
C PHE A 70 3.26 10.39 -9.43
N ILE A 71 2.72 11.49 -9.95
CA ILE A 71 2.27 12.62 -9.16
C ILE A 71 0.78 12.48 -8.84
N GLU A 72 0.42 12.71 -7.58
CA GLU A 72 -0.96 12.90 -7.12
C GLU A 72 -1.11 14.26 -6.45
N THR A 73 -2.32 14.80 -6.49
CA THR A 73 -2.69 15.92 -5.63
C THR A 73 -3.16 15.35 -4.30
N ASP A 74 -2.46 15.71 -3.22
CA ASP A 74 -2.90 15.42 -1.85
C ASP A 74 -4.28 16.05 -1.62
N PRO A 75 -5.31 15.26 -1.27
CA PRO A 75 -6.67 15.76 -1.17
C PRO A 75 -6.88 16.72 0.01
N ASP A 76 -6.04 16.66 1.04
CA ASP A 76 -6.15 17.46 2.25
C ASP A 76 -5.41 18.80 2.11
N SER A 77 -4.20 18.79 1.56
CA SER A 77 -3.35 19.98 1.41
C SER A 77 -3.46 20.64 0.04
N GLY A 78 -3.84 19.91 -1.00
CA GLY A 78 -3.79 20.33 -2.40
C GLY A 78 -2.38 20.34 -3.01
N GLU A 79 -1.37 19.85 -2.28
CA GLU A 79 0.02 19.76 -2.74
C GLU A 79 0.18 18.66 -3.80
N GLU A 80 1.04 18.88 -4.79
CA GLU A 80 1.46 17.83 -5.71
C GLU A 80 2.56 16.99 -5.05
N ILE A 81 2.24 15.75 -4.72
CA ILE A 81 3.15 14.80 -4.09
C ILE A 81 3.51 13.69 -5.06
N THR A 82 4.74 13.18 -4.99
CA THR A 82 5.10 11.98 -5.74
C THR A 82 4.72 10.77 -4.91
N VAL A 83 4.08 9.79 -5.53
CA VAL A 83 3.62 8.57 -4.84
C VAL A 83 4.05 7.32 -5.59
N GLN A 84 4.05 6.20 -4.88
CA GLN A 84 4.16 4.88 -5.48
C GLN A 84 3.36 3.88 -4.65
N TYR A 85 2.56 3.05 -5.34
CA TYR A 85 1.77 2.01 -4.71
C TYR A 85 2.56 0.71 -4.62
N PHE A 86 2.47 0.07 -3.46
CA PHE A 86 2.98 -1.27 -3.19
C PHE A 86 1.81 -2.19 -2.83
N GLU A 87 2.05 -3.49 -2.70
CA GLU A 87 0.99 -4.43 -2.36
C GLU A 87 0.27 -4.08 -1.05
N ARG A 88 1.02 -3.60 -0.04
CA ARG A 88 0.51 -3.40 1.32
C ARG A 88 0.32 -1.94 1.70
N VAL A 89 1.03 -1.02 1.05
CA VAL A 89 1.09 0.40 1.42
C VAL A 89 1.14 1.30 0.18
N LYS A 90 0.89 2.60 0.36
CA LYS A 90 1.28 3.65 -0.59
C LYS A 90 2.39 4.47 0.05
N LEU A 91 3.50 4.65 -0.66
CA LEU A 91 4.56 5.57 -0.26
C LEU A 91 4.29 6.95 -0.86
N GLU A 92 4.58 7.99 -0.09
CA GLU A 92 4.46 9.38 -0.49
C GLU A 92 5.76 10.13 -0.23
N TYR A 93 6.12 11.00 -1.18
CA TYR A 93 7.23 11.92 -1.09
C TYR A 93 6.71 13.37 -1.04
N HIS A 94 7.00 14.03 0.06
CA HIS A 94 6.59 15.41 0.37
C HIS A 94 7.83 16.32 0.32
N PRO A 95 8.10 17.01 -0.81
CA PRO A 95 9.37 17.72 -1.04
C PRO A 95 9.63 18.87 -0.07
N ASP A 96 8.56 19.53 0.39
CA ASP A 96 8.63 20.70 1.27
C ASP A 96 8.67 20.34 2.76
N ALA A 97 8.55 19.04 3.10
CA ALA A 97 8.69 18.55 4.47
C ALA A 97 10.16 18.50 4.94
N ALA A 98 10.35 18.40 6.26
CA ALA A 98 11.64 18.10 6.86
C ALA A 98 12.21 16.79 6.31
N GLU A 99 13.54 16.68 6.20
CA GLU A 99 14.21 15.57 5.51
C GLU A 99 13.78 14.18 5.99
N ASP A 100 13.61 14.02 7.30
CA ASP A 100 13.15 12.80 7.97
C ASP A 100 11.65 12.52 7.83
N GLN A 101 10.89 13.49 7.32
CA GLN A 101 9.44 13.42 7.13
C GLN A 101 9.02 13.41 5.65
N ARG A 102 9.97 13.53 4.71
CA ARG A 102 9.67 13.56 3.27
C ARG A 102 9.07 12.26 2.79
N MET A 103 9.64 11.13 3.21
CA MET A 103 9.16 9.81 2.88
C MET A 103 8.29 9.26 4.00
N ARG A 104 7.05 8.91 3.69
CA ARG A 104 6.11 8.31 4.66
C ARG A 104 5.13 7.36 3.97
N LEU A 105 4.55 6.47 4.78
CA LEU A 105 3.37 5.72 4.34
C LEU A 105 2.16 6.67 4.35
N ALA A 106 1.31 6.54 3.34
CA ALA A 106 0.02 7.18 3.29
C ALA A 106 -0.94 6.62 4.33
N LEU A 107 -2.01 7.37 4.62
CA LEU A 107 -3.03 7.02 5.61
C LEU A 107 -4.03 5.97 5.11
N LEU A 108 -3.57 4.96 4.37
CA LEU A 108 -4.46 3.96 3.77
C LEU A 108 -5.27 3.17 4.80
N GLY A 109 -4.76 3.01 6.02
CA GLY A 109 -5.52 2.36 7.08
C GLY A 109 -6.69 3.22 7.53
N HIS A 110 -6.50 4.54 7.67
CA HIS A 110 -7.58 5.47 7.92
C HIS A 110 -8.59 5.54 6.76
N GLU A 111 -8.11 5.52 5.51
CA GLU A 111 -8.98 5.57 4.32
C GLU A 111 -9.84 4.31 4.13
N LEU A 112 -9.32 3.14 4.51
CA LEU A 112 -9.93 1.84 4.17
C LEU A 112 -10.51 1.07 5.37
N ARG A 113 -10.42 1.61 6.59
CA ARG A 113 -11.02 0.95 7.77
C ARG A 113 -12.56 0.93 7.68
N PRO A 114 -13.23 -0.11 8.23
CA PRO A 114 -14.67 -0.07 8.42
C PRO A 114 -15.06 0.92 9.52
N GLU A 115 -15.95 1.86 9.21
CA GLU A 115 -16.46 2.85 10.17
C GLU A 115 -17.12 2.22 11.42
N SER A 116 -17.64 0.99 11.30
CA SER A 116 -18.28 0.26 12.40
C SER A 116 -17.32 -0.24 13.49
N GLU A 117 -16.00 -0.21 13.25
CA GLU A 117 -14.99 -0.75 14.16
C GLU A 117 -14.16 0.36 14.84
N THR A 118 -14.71 1.57 14.92
CA THR A 118 -13.99 2.80 15.33
C THR A 118 -14.39 3.32 16.71
N ASP A 119 -15.25 2.59 17.41
CA ASP A 119 -15.64 2.94 18.78
C ASP A 119 -14.45 2.73 19.74
N PRO A 120 -14.13 3.73 20.59
CA PRO A 120 -13.02 3.61 21.52
C PRO A 120 -13.35 2.64 22.65
N ILE A 121 -12.31 2.00 23.20
CA ILE A 121 -12.41 1.14 24.38
C ILE A 121 -12.23 1.93 25.69
N GLU A 122 -12.66 1.32 26.79
CA GLU A 122 -12.43 1.89 28.12
C GLU A 122 -10.92 2.06 28.39
N PRO A 123 -10.47 3.24 28.87
CA PRO A 123 -9.06 3.46 29.17
C PRO A 123 -8.52 2.49 30.21
N PHE A 124 -7.30 2.01 29.99
CA PHE A 124 -6.57 1.18 30.93
C PHE A 124 -5.08 1.56 30.99
N GLU A 125 -4.42 1.17 32.08
CA GLU A 125 -2.97 1.38 32.24
C GLU A 125 -2.20 0.40 31.36
N SER A 126 -1.34 0.91 30.48
CA SER A 126 -0.47 0.08 29.62
C SER A 126 0.41 -0.88 30.44
N SER A 127 0.64 -2.06 29.87
CA SER A 127 1.48 -3.13 30.42
C SER A 127 2.58 -3.56 29.45
N GLU A 128 3.31 -4.63 29.79
CA GLU A 128 4.26 -5.26 28.88
C GLU A 128 3.57 -5.86 27.64
N GLU A 129 2.36 -6.40 27.83
CA GLU A 129 1.60 -7.06 26.77
C GLU A 129 0.69 -6.12 25.97
N GLN A 130 0.32 -4.96 26.51
CA GLN A 130 -0.69 -4.08 25.92
C GLN A 130 -0.30 -2.61 26.06
N ILE A 131 -0.47 -1.82 25.00
CA ILE A 131 -0.33 -0.36 25.05
C ILE A 131 -1.67 0.26 24.71
N TYR A 132 -2.21 1.06 25.63
CA TYR A 132 -3.37 1.92 25.39
C TYR A 132 -2.92 3.28 24.87
N PHE A 133 -3.59 3.78 23.84
CA PHE A 133 -3.32 5.08 23.21
C PHE A 133 -4.49 6.04 23.45
N PRO A 134 -4.37 6.98 24.41
CA PRO A 134 -5.44 7.94 24.70
C PRO A 134 -5.74 8.90 23.53
N GLU A 135 -4.82 9.05 22.58
CA GLU A 135 -4.97 9.88 21.38
C GLU A 135 -6.11 9.40 20.48
N THR A 136 -6.31 8.08 20.40
CA THR A 136 -7.33 7.46 19.54
C THR A 136 -8.35 6.65 20.33
N GLY A 137 -8.07 6.33 21.60
CA GLY A 137 -8.94 5.52 22.44
C GLY A 137 -8.86 4.01 22.15
N HIS A 138 -7.81 3.56 21.46
CA HIS A 138 -7.60 2.15 21.10
C HIS A 138 -6.32 1.60 21.73
N ALA A 139 -6.17 0.28 21.71
CA ALA A 139 -4.97 -0.38 22.23
C ALA A 139 -4.35 -1.34 21.22
N VAL A 140 -3.05 -1.59 21.37
CA VAL A 140 -2.34 -2.65 20.64
C VAL A 140 -1.86 -3.70 21.63
N SER A 141 -2.13 -4.97 21.32
CA SER A 141 -1.91 -6.08 22.24
C SER A 141 -1.04 -7.19 21.64
N TYR A 142 -0.34 -7.91 22.51
CA TYR A 142 0.33 -9.19 22.23
C TYR A 142 1.16 -9.21 20.92
N GLY A 143 0.84 -10.12 19.99
CA GLY A 143 1.60 -10.30 18.75
C GLY A 143 1.56 -9.09 17.84
N PHE A 144 0.45 -8.33 17.83
CA PHE A 144 0.38 -7.07 17.08
C PHE A 144 1.25 -5.99 17.72
N LYS A 145 1.32 -5.94 19.06
CA LYS A 145 2.23 -5.03 19.77
C LYS A 145 3.68 -5.34 19.45
N GLU A 146 4.08 -6.60 19.57
CA GLU A 146 5.45 -7.03 19.25
C GLU A 146 5.82 -6.72 17.79
N PHE A 147 4.91 -6.99 16.84
CA PHE A 147 5.14 -6.67 15.45
C PHE A 147 5.25 -5.16 15.22
N TRP A 148 4.36 -4.36 15.82
CA TRP A 148 4.38 -2.90 15.72
C TRP A 148 5.71 -2.33 16.23
N GLU A 149 6.13 -2.70 17.45
CA GLU A 149 7.38 -2.23 18.07
C GLU A 149 8.62 -2.62 17.24
N ASN A 150 8.65 -3.84 16.71
CA ASN A 150 9.81 -4.35 15.96
C ASN A 150 9.91 -3.83 14.52
N ASN A 151 8.84 -3.27 13.96
CA ASN A 151 8.79 -2.83 12.55
C ASN A 151 8.62 -1.31 12.39
N GLY A 152 8.97 -0.51 13.41
CA GLY A 152 9.02 0.96 13.32
C GLY A 152 7.94 1.70 14.10
N GLY A 153 6.98 0.98 14.65
CA GLY A 153 5.98 1.50 15.58
C GLY A 153 5.25 2.73 15.09
N LEU A 154 5.21 3.76 15.93
CA LEU A 154 4.43 4.98 15.70
C LEU A 154 4.87 5.72 14.44
N GLU A 155 6.17 5.79 14.18
CA GLU A 155 6.73 6.52 13.03
C GLU A 155 6.32 5.88 11.70
N LEU A 156 6.24 4.55 11.63
CA LEU A 156 5.90 3.86 10.39
C LEU A 156 4.38 3.64 10.23
N PHE A 157 3.72 3.13 11.27
CA PHE A 157 2.32 2.70 11.18
C PHE A 157 1.32 3.72 11.70
N GLY A 158 1.76 4.63 12.58
CA GLY A 158 0.88 5.53 13.32
C GLY A 158 0.18 4.84 14.49
N PHE A 159 -0.81 5.54 15.03
CA PHE A 159 -1.66 5.04 16.11
C PHE A 159 -2.60 3.93 15.63
N PRO A 160 -3.02 3.01 16.52
CA PRO A 160 -4.18 2.17 16.25
C PRO A 160 -5.44 3.03 16.13
N ILE A 161 -6.29 2.69 15.18
CA ILE A 161 -7.56 3.39 14.90
C ILE A 161 -8.76 2.45 14.92
N THR A 162 -8.53 1.20 15.28
CA THR A 162 -9.50 0.19 15.68
C THR A 162 -8.85 -0.65 16.77
N ASP A 163 -9.63 -1.46 17.47
CA ASP A 163 -9.11 -2.61 18.21
C ASP A 163 -9.03 -3.85 17.31
N GLU A 164 -8.62 -4.99 17.85
CA GLU A 164 -8.56 -6.27 17.11
C GLU A 164 -9.98 -6.81 16.84
N PHE A 165 -10.30 -7.11 15.58
CA PHE A 165 -11.58 -7.71 15.18
C PHE A 165 -11.40 -8.75 14.08
N ILE A 166 -12.47 -9.47 13.71
CA ILE A 166 -12.42 -10.49 12.65
C ILE A 166 -12.91 -9.90 11.33
N GLU A 167 -12.04 -9.90 10.33
CA GLU A 167 -12.37 -9.53 8.95
C GLU A 167 -11.99 -10.67 8.01
N SER A 168 -12.94 -11.10 7.17
CA SER A 168 -12.70 -12.18 6.18
C SER A 168 -12.05 -13.45 6.76
N GLY A 169 -12.35 -13.77 8.02
CA GLY A 169 -11.83 -14.95 8.72
C GLY A 169 -10.42 -14.81 9.30
N ARG A 170 -9.85 -13.60 9.35
CA ARG A 170 -8.58 -13.30 10.03
C ARG A 170 -8.80 -12.31 11.16
N VAL A 171 -7.99 -12.40 12.21
CA VAL A 171 -7.90 -11.31 13.19
C VAL A 171 -7.11 -10.18 12.54
N VAL A 172 -7.67 -8.99 12.55
CA VAL A 172 -7.08 -7.79 11.97
C VAL A 172 -7.16 -6.63 12.93
N GLN A 173 -6.29 -5.65 12.73
CA GLN A 173 -6.36 -4.36 13.39
C GLN A 173 -5.90 -3.28 12.41
N TYR A 174 -6.61 -2.16 12.36
CA TYR A 174 -6.23 -1.02 11.55
C TYR A 174 -5.45 0.00 12.39
N PHE A 175 -4.41 0.51 11.76
CA PHE A 175 -3.60 1.65 12.19
C PHE A 175 -3.79 2.78 11.18
N GLU A 176 -3.34 3.98 11.49
CA GLU A 176 -3.43 5.12 10.57
C GLU A 176 -2.94 4.78 9.14
N ARG A 177 -1.82 4.06 9.03
CA ARG A 177 -1.13 3.81 7.74
C ARG A 177 -1.18 2.37 7.25
N ALA A 178 -1.68 1.42 8.04
CA ALA A 178 -1.62 0.00 7.72
C ALA A 178 -2.76 -0.81 8.35
N ARG A 179 -3.03 -1.99 7.82
CA ARG A 179 -3.82 -3.04 8.47
C ARG A 179 -2.89 -4.17 8.85
N PHE A 180 -2.92 -4.62 10.09
CA PHE A 180 -2.22 -5.84 10.50
C PHE A 180 -3.18 -7.02 10.38
N GLU A 181 -2.66 -8.16 9.92
CA GLU A 181 -3.39 -9.40 9.78
C GLU A 181 -2.64 -10.53 10.48
N PHE A 182 -3.37 -11.26 11.32
CA PHE A 182 -2.85 -12.45 11.98
C PHE A 182 -3.06 -13.70 11.10
N ASN A 183 -1.97 -14.46 10.91
CA ASN A 183 -1.94 -15.72 10.21
C ASN A 183 -1.36 -16.83 11.12
N PRO A 184 -2.22 -17.64 11.77
CA PRO A 184 -1.77 -18.67 12.71
C PRO A 184 -0.96 -19.79 12.02
N GLU A 185 -1.12 -19.97 10.71
CA GLU A 185 -0.45 -21.03 9.94
C GLU A 185 0.98 -20.65 9.53
N SER A 186 1.41 -19.42 9.80
CA SER A 186 2.77 -18.96 9.49
C SER A 186 3.71 -19.20 10.67
N PRO A 187 4.66 -20.14 10.58
CA PRO A 187 5.52 -20.49 11.70
C PRO A 187 6.58 -19.42 12.01
N THR A 188 6.88 -18.53 11.06
CA THR A 188 7.94 -17.52 11.19
C THR A 188 7.39 -16.10 11.32
N ASN A 189 6.31 -15.76 10.61
CA ASN A 189 5.70 -14.43 10.63
C ASN A 189 4.20 -14.56 10.81
N GLN A 190 3.74 -14.66 12.06
CA GLN A 190 2.30 -14.77 12.35
C GLN A 190 1.56 -13.44 12.12
N VAL A 191 2.26 -12.32 12.02
CA VAL A 191 1.68 -11.01 11.71
C VAL A 191 2.26 -10.51 10.39
N SER A 192 1.41 -9.95 9.55
CA SER A 192 1.79 -9.30 8.29
C SER A 192 0.91 -8.10 8.01
N LEU A 193 1.33 -7.16 7.16
CA LEU A 193 0.43 -6.12 6.71
C LEU A 193 -0.54 -6.66 5.65
N GLY A 194 -1.79 -6.22 5.75
CA GLY A 194 -2.83 -6.40 4.75
C GLY A 194 -2.54 -5.65 3.46
N LEU A 195 -3.30 -5.96 2.42
CA LEU A 195 -3.03 -5.54 1.04
C LEU A 195 -3.62 -4.15 0.72
N LEU A 196 -3.51 -3.18 1.64
CA LEU A 196 -4.21 -1.90 1.52
C LEU A 196 -3.81 -1.11 0.26
N GLY A 197 -2.55 -1.18 -0.16
CA GLY A 197 -2.11 -0.54 -1.41
C GLY A 197 -2.76 -1.15 -2.65
N ARG A 198 -2.91 -2.48 -2.70
CA ARG A 198 -3.68 -3.18 -3.74
C ARG A 198 -5.17 -2.81 -3.67
N GLU A 199 -5.76 -2.82 -2.48
CA GLU A 199 -7.19 -2.53 -2.29
C GLU A 199 -7.53 -1.10 -2.72
N SER A 200 -6.67 -0.13 -2.42
CA SER A 200 -6.80 1.27 -2.88
C SER A 200 -6.76 1.37 -4.41
N LEU A 201 -5.81 0.70 -5.09
CA LEU A 201 -5.78 0.66 -6.56
C LEU A 201 -7.00 -0.04 -7.17
N GLN A 202 -7.58 -1.04 -6.50
CA GLN A 202 -8.81 -1.70 -6.93
C GLN A 202 -10.03 -0.79 -6.82
N GLN A 203 -10.15 0.00 -5.73
CA GLN A 203 -11.21 1.00 -5.61
C GLN A 203 -11.13 2.08 -6.69
N ARG A 204 -9.92 2.43 -7.13
CA ARG A 204 -9.67 3.33 -8.27
C ARG A 204 -9.93 2.69 -9.64
N GLY A 205 -10.08 1.37 -9.71
CA GLY A 205 -10.27 0.63 -10.95
C GLY A 205 -9.00 0.49 -11.81
N TRP A 206 -7.81 0.72 -11.24
CA TRP A 206 -6.54 0.67 -11.98
C TRP A 206 -5.97 -0.74 -12.09
N ILE A 207 -6.37 -1.62 -11.17
CA ILE A 207 -6.10 -3.05 -11.25
C ILE A 207 -7.39 -3.84 -11.01
N PRO A 208 -7.55 -5.02 -11.62
CA PRO A 208 -8.76 -5.80 -11.46
C PRO A 208 -8.96 -6.26 -10.00
N PRO A 209 -10.21 -6.36 -9.52
CA PRO A 209 -10.50 -7.04 -8.26
C PRO A 209 -10.09 -8.53 -8.35
N PRO A 210 -9.84 -9.20 -7.20
CA PRO A 210 -9.63 -10.64 -7.23
C PRO A 210 -10.86 -11.33 -7.86
N PRO A 211 -10.68 -12.47 -8.55
CA PRO A 211 -11.79 -13.23 -9.08
C PRO A 211 -12.78 -13.58 -7.96
N VAL A 212 -14.07 -13.35 -8.19
CA VAL A 212 -15.11 -13.82 -7.26
C VAL A 212 -15.10 -15.34 -7.28
N ASP A 213 -14.89 -15.99 -6.13
CA ASP A 213 -15.00 -17.44 -6.03
C ASP A 213 -16.48 -17.85 -6.16
N THR A 214 -16.91 -18.11 -7.39
CA THR A 214 -18.28 -18.55 -7.69
C THR A 214 -18.55 -19.99 -7.26
N THR A 215 -17.54 -20.71 -6.77
CA THR A 215 -17.68 -22.11 -6.36
C THR A 215 -18.49 -22.27 -5.07
N ARG A 216 -18.72 -21.19 -4.32
CA ARG A 216 -19.54 -21.17 -3.08
C ARG A 216 -20.94 -20.57 -3.26
N ILE A 217 -21.34 -20.18 -4.47
CA ILE A 217 -22.67 -19.55 -4.73
C ILE A 217 -23.72 -20.63 -5.09
N PHE A 218 -23.36 -21.92 -5.06
CA PHE A 218 -24.23 -23.04 -5.44
C PHE A 218 -24.32 -24.17 -4.38
N GLU A 219 -24.14 -23.87 -3.09
CA GLU A 219 -24.42 -24.82 -1.99
C GLU A 219 -25.61 -24.39 -1.12
#